data_AF-A0A1D6J7S3-F1
#
_entry.id   AF-A0A1D6J7S3-F1
#
_cell.length_a   1.000
_cell.length_b   1.000
_cell.length_c   1.000
_cell.angle_alpha   90.00
_cell.angle_beta   90.00
_cell.angle_gamma   90.00
#
_symmetry.space_group_name_H-M   'P 1'
#
loop_
_entity.id
_entity.type
_entity.pdbx_description
1 polymer ?
#
loop_
_entity_poly.entity_id
_entity_poly.type
_entity_poly.pdbx_seq_one_letter_code
_entity_poly.pdbx_strand_id
1 'polypeptide(L)'
;MAELIKEKNQWDIRQDAEALRRLRVACEHAKKALSDQEETMVQIHVAGIESSALLTRAKLEELNQDMLDRVMGLVDGALMGTRSGWLTRPRDESRKDMVDEIVLIGGDARMPKLRQLVEDYFHGKWPNSRKGVEPEDAIVQGTVILSRPKAARYLEECFDYLYGKDDRGQPSFVFRTLD
;
A
#
# COMPACT_ATOMS: atom_id res chain seq x y z
N MET A 1 2.64 10.17 19.80
CA MET A 1 3.63 9.79 20.83
C MET A 1 4.74 10.80 21.07
N ALA A 2 5.45 11.29 20.06
CA ALA A 2 6.51 12.28 20.32
C ALA A 2 6.00 13.52 21.08
N GLU A 3 4.83 14.05 20.70
CA GLU A 3 4.18 15.14 21.45
C GLU A 3 3.83 14.73 22.88
N LEU A 4 3.20 13.56 23.08
CA LEU A 4 2.88 13.05 24.42
C LEU A 4 4.11 12.90 25.33
N ILE A 5 5.25 12.46 24.78
CA ILE A 5 6.52 12.35 25.53
C ILE A 5 7.05 13.74 25.88
N LYS A 6 6.98 14.68 24.93
CA LYS A 6 7.41 16.07 25.12
C LYS A 6 6.59 16.78 26.20
N GLU A 7 5.28 16.63 26.17
CA GLU A 7 4.37 17.21 27.15
C GLU A 7 4.58 16.62 28.55
N LYS A 8 4.70 15.29 28.66
CA LYS A 8 4.81 14.61 29.96
C LYS A 8 6.18 14.79 30.62
N ASN A 9 7.25 14.77 29.84
CA ASN A 9 8.63 14.71 30.37
C ASN A 9 9.42 16.00 30.13
N GLN A 10 8.81 17.02 29.51
CA GLN A 10 9.48 18.26 29.08
C GLN A 10 10.72 18.01 28.20
N TRP A 11 10.79 16.84 27.55
CA TRP A 11 11.92 16.39 26.75
C TRP A 11 11.46 16.07 25.32
N ASP A 12 11.98 16.82 24.35
CA ASP A 12 11.66 16.60 22.94
C ASP A 12 12.53 15.48 22.36
N ILE A 13 11.95 14.28 22.30
CA ILE A 13 12.59 13.08 21.75
C ILE A 13 13.04 13.23 20.29
N ARG A 14 12.51 14.22 19.55
CA ARG A 14 12.88 14.46 18.15
C ARG A 14 14.29 15.02 18.01
N GLN A 15 14.86 15.58 19.08
CA GLN A 15 16.21 16.13 19.10
C GLN A 15 17.28 15.06 19.35
N ASP A 16 16.89 13.87 19.82
CA ASP A 16 17.79 12.74 20.05
C ASP A 16 17.55 11.66 18.99
N ALA A 17 18.54 11.45 18.11
CA ALA A 17 18.44 10.51 17.01
C ALA A 17 18.27 9.05 17.45
N GLU A 18 18.94 8.64 18.54
CA GLU A 18 18.85 7.27 19.06
C GLU A 18 17.50 7.04 19.73
N ALA A 19 17.02 8.03 20.50
CA ALA A 19 15.70 7.96 21.12
C ALA A 19 14.57 7.93 20.09
N LEU A 20 14.68 8.75 19.05
CA LEU A 20 13.72 8.76 17.94
C LEU A 20 13.72 7.44 17.18
N ARG A 21 14.90 6.81 16.98
CA ARG A 21 15.00 5.50 16.34
C ARG A 21 14.28 4.43 17.15
N ARG A 22 14.50 4.38 18.46
CA ARG A 22 13.82 3.43 19.36
C ARG A 22 12.31 3.65 19.37
N LEU A 23 11.85 4.91 19.38
CA LEU A 23 10.44 5.23 19.26
C LEU A 23 9.84 4.71 17.95
N ARG A 24 10.54 4.88 16.82
CA ARG A 24 10.07 4.38 15.52
C ARG A 24 9.92 2.86 15.53
N VAL A 25 10.88 2.12 16.10
CA VAL A 25 10.79 0.66 16.21
C VAL A 25 9.59 0.25 17.08
N ALA A 26 9.40 0.89 18.23
CA ALA A 26 8.25 0.62 19.10
C ALA A 26 6.91 0.93 18.41
N CYS A 27 6.82 2.03 17.67
CA CYS A 27 5.65 2.37 16.87
C CYS A 27 5.41 1.38 15.73
N GLU A 28 6.46 0.86 15.10
CA GLU A 28 6.34 -0.14 14.02
C GLU A 28 5.78 -1.46 14.57
N HIS A 29 6.29 -1.92 15.72
CA HIS A 29 5.76 -3.09 16.41
C HIS A 29 4.29 -2.90 16.79
N ALA A 30 3.94 -1.72 17.30
CA ALA A 30 2.56 -1.38 17.62
C ALA A 30 1.65 -1.39 16.37
N LYS A 31 2.12 -0.84 15.25
CA LYS A 31 1.39 -0.85 13.97
C LYS A 31 1.12 -2.28 13.50
N LYS A 32 2.12 -3.17 13.58
CA LYS A 32 1.96 -4.59 13.26
C LYS A 32 0.94 -5.25 14.18
N ALA A 33 1.08 -5.07 15.49
CA ALA A 33 0.14 -5.63 16.47
C ALA A 33 -1.30 -5.17 16.21
N LEU A 34 -1.51 -3.89 15.87
CA LEU A 34 -2.83 -3.33 15.57
C LEU A 34 -3.45 -3.84 14.25
N SER A 35 -2.68 -4.49 13.40
CA SER A 35 -3.24 -5.18 12.22
C SER A 35 -4.07 -6.40 12.64
N ASP A 36 -3.73 -7.01 13.77
CA ASP A 36 -4.41 -8.20 14.31
C ASP A 36 -5.25 -7.88 15.57
N GLN A 37 -4.85 -6.89 16.37
CA GLN A 37 -5.44 -6.53 17.66
C GLN A 37 -6.18 -5.18 17.60
N GLU A 38 -7.18 -4.97 18.46
CA GLU A 38 -7.92 -3.69 18.55
C GLU A 38 -7.14 -2.60 19.30
N GLU A 39 -6.26 -2.99 20.22
CA GLU A 39 -5.44 -2.09 21.01
C GLU A 39 -4.08 -2.69 21.33
N THR A 40 -3.09 -1.83 21.55
CA THR A 40 -1.75 -2.23 21.95
C THR A 40 -1.11 -1.16 22.81
N MET A 41 -0.22 -1.55 23.72
CA MET A 41 0.52 -0.61 24.56
C MET A 41 1.90 -0.35 23.94
N VAL A 42 2.14 0.89 23.55
CA VAL A 42 3.45 1.35 23.09
C VAL A 42 4.30 1.71 24.30
N GLN A 43 5.36 0.96 24.54
CA GLN A 43 6.31 1.22 25.62
C GLN A 43 7.66 1.64 25.06
N ILE A 44 8.28 2.64 25.68
CA ILE A 44 9.60 3.13 25.31
C ILE A 44 10.42 3.44 26.57
N HIS A 45 11.67 2.94 26.57
CA HIS A 45 12.67 3.22 27.59
C HIS A 45 13.91 3.83 26.92
N VAL A 46 14.11 5.14 27.06
CA VAL A 46 15.29 5.84 26.52
C VAL A 46 15.72 6.96 27.47
N ALA A 47 17.05 7.14 27.60
CA ALA A 47 17.65 8.21 28.39
C ALA A 47 17.15 8.25 29.86
N GLY A 48 16.88 7.08 30.44
CA GLY A 48 16.35 6.95 31.80
C GLY A 48 14.88 7.34 31.96
N ILE A 49 14.18 7.65 30.87
CA ILE A 49 12.77 8.00 30.85
C ILE A 49 11.96 6.81 30.34
N GLU A 50 10.96 6.42 31.12
CA GLU A 50 9.96 5.44 30.74
C GLU A 50 8.66 6.13 30.36
N SER A 51 8.22 5.87 29.13
CA SER A 51 6.93 6.34 28.66
C SER A 51 6.13 5.18 28.09
N SER A 52 4.85 5.16 28.40
CA SER A 52 3.89 4.20 27.87
C SER A 52 2.65 4.93 27.42
N ALA A 53 2.02 4.44 26.36
CA ALA A 53 0.72 4.91 25.91
C ALA A 53 -0.07 3.77 25.29
N LEU A 54 -1.38 3.75 25.56
CA LEU A 54 -2.32 2.88 24.88
C LEU A 54 -2.63 3.48 23.49
N LEU A 55 -2.47 2.67 22.45
CA LEU A 55 -2.86 3.01 21.08
C LEU A 55 -3.94 2.03 20.63
N THR A 56 -5.06 2.56 20.17
CA THR A 56 -6.16 1.77 19.60
C THR A 56 -6.07 1.76 18.07
N ARG A 57 -6.63 0.72 17.45
CA ARG A 57 -6.72 0.60 15.99
C ARG A 57 -7.49 1.78 15.39
N ALA A 58 -8.62 2.15 16.00
CA ALA A 58 -9.40 3.31 15.59
C ALA A 58 -8.55 4.60 15.57
N LYS A 59 -7.68 4.79 16.55
CA LYS A 59 -6.80 5.97 16.57
C LYS A 59 -5.71 5.90 15.50
N LEU A 60 -5.17 4.71 15.22
CA LEU A 60 -4.22 4.52 14.12
C LEU A 60 -4.86 4.83 12.76
N GLU A 61 -6.09 4.38 12.54
CA GLU A 61 -6.85 4.63 11.31
C GLU A 61 -7.17 6.12 11.14
N GLU A 62 -7.62 6.79 12.20
CA GLU A 62 -7.86 8.24 12.22
C GLU A 62 -6.60 9.03 11.84
N LEU A 63 -5.44 8.66 12.42
CA LEU A 63 -4.17 9.33 12.16
C LEU A 63 -3.63 9.14 10.75
N ASN A 64 -4.07 8.10 10.03
CA ASN A 64 -3.61 7.79 8.68
C ASN A 64 -4.69 8.01 7.61
N GLN A 65 -5.84 8.59 7.96
CA GLN A 65 -6.97 8.73 7.04
C GLN A 65 -6.61 9.53 5.78
N ASP A 66 -5.81 10.59 5.92
CA ASP A 66 -5.33 11.42 4.80
C ASP A 66 -4.45 10.61 3.82
N MET A 67 -3.61 9.71 4.35
CA MET A 67 -2.79 8.81 3.55
C MET A 67 -3.64 7.75 2.84
N LEU A 68 -4.65 7.19 3.53
CA LEU A 68 -5.57 6.23 2.94
C LEU A 68 -6.39 6.85 1.80
N ASP A 69 -6.90 8.06 1.98
CA ASP A 69 -7.63 8.80 0.94
C ASP A 69 -6.75 9.05 -0.29
N ARG A 70 -5.47 9.38 -0.07
CA ARG A 70 -4.50 9.55 -1.16
C ARG A 70 -4.26 8.25 -1.92
N VAL A 71 -4.15 7.12 -1.23
CA VAL A 71 -4.01 5.80 -1.87
C VAL A 71 -5.22 5.51 -2.73
N MET A 72 -6.44 5.75 -2.23
CA MET A 72 -7.66 5.54 -3.02
C MET A 72 -7.74 6.48 -4.23
N GLY A 73 -7.25 7.72 -4.12
CA GLY A 73 -7.12 8.63 -5.27
C GLY A 73 -6.16 8.12 -6.35
N LEU A 74 -5.09 7.42 -5.97
CA LEU A 74 -4.18 6.79 -6.93
C LEU A 74 -4.83 5.58 -7.64
N VAL A 75 -5.61 4.78 -6.91
CA VAL A 75 -6.38 3.67 -7.49
C VAL A 75 -7.40 4.19 -8.51
N ASP A 76 -8.12 5.25 -8.16
CA ASP A 76 -9.09 5.91 -9.05
C ASP A 76 -8.41 6.44 -10.32
N GLY A 77 -7.28 7.14 -10.18
CA GLY A 77 -6.50 7.63 -11.32
C GLY A 77 -5.96 6.51 -12.22
N ALA A 78 -5.53 5.39 -11.63
CA ALA A 78 -5.07 4.22 -12.38
C ALA A 78 -6.19 3.61 -13.25
N LEU A 79 -7.41 3.48 -12.71
CA LEU A 79 -8.57 2.98 -13.46
C LEU A 79 -9.09 3.95 -14.52
N MET A 80 -8.94 5.25 -14.30
CA MET A 80 -9.29 6.26 -15.30
C MET A 80 -8.31 6.29 -16.49
N GLY A 81 -7.13 5.67 -16.36
CA GLY A 81 -6.07 5.72 -17.37
C GLY A 81 -5.38 7.08 -17.43
N THR A 82 -5.58 7.94 -16.43
CA THR A 82 -4.99 9.26 -16.35
C THR A 82 -3.73 9.19 -15.51
N ARG A 83 -2.58 8.99 -16.18
CA ARG A 83 -1.25 8.93 -15.53
C ARG A 83 -0.80 10.22 -14.82
N SER A 84 -1.62 11.26 -14.74
CA SER A 84 -1.24 12.51 -14.09
C SER A 84 -2.44 13.44 -13.85
N GLY A 85 -2.83 13.56 -12.58
CA GLY A 85 -3.08 14.83 -11.90
C GLY A 85 -4.24 15.75 -12.28
N TRP A 86 -4.94 15.65 -13.42
CA TRP A 86 -5.79 16.79 -13.85
C TRP A 86 -7.03 16.53 -14.70
N LEU A 87 -7.53 15.29 -14.85
CA LEU A 87 -8.65 15.06 -15.77
C LEU A 87 -9.87 14.38 -15.16
N THR A 88 -10.80 15.26 -14.81
CA THR A 88 -12.24 15.07 -14.66
C THR A 88 -12.83 14.45 -15.93
N ARG A 89 -12.94 13.12 -15.99
CA ARG A 89 -14.02 12.49 -16.77
C ARG A 89 -15.02 11.89 -15.81
N PRO A 90 -16.31 11.83 -16.18
CA PRO A 90 -17.34 11.25 -15.32
C PRO A 90 -16.88 9.88 -14.85
N ARG A 91 -17.10 9.61 -13.55
CA ARG A 91 -16.83 8.35 -12.88
C ARG A 91 -17.67 7.28 -13.58
N ASP A 92 -17.12 6.65 -14.61
CA ASP A 92 -17.77 5.52 -15.26
C ASP A 92 -17.58 4.33 -14.33
N GLU A 93 -18.54 4.15 -13.43
CA GLU A 93 -18.53 3.10 -12.40
C GLU A 93 -18.37 1.71 -13.02
N SER A 94 -18.79 1.52 -14.28
CA SER A 94 -18.63 0.26 -15.02
C SER A 94 -17.17 -0.22 -15.11
N ARG A 95 -16.19 0.70 -15.04
CA ARG A 95 -14.77 0.33 -15.07
C ARG A 95 -14.32 -0.42 -13.83
N LYS A 96 -14.97 -0.20 -12.69
CA LYS A 96 -14.67 -0.94 -11.45
C LYS A 96 -15.10 -2.40 -11.59
N ASP A 97 -16.19 -2.64 -12.29
CA ASP A 97 -16.71 -3.98 -12.55
C ASP A 97 -15.80 -4.78 -13.49
N MET A 98 -15.09 -4.09 -14.39
CA MET A 98 -14.10 -4.69 -15.29
C MET A 98 -12.85 -5.26 -14.58
N VAL A 99 -12.62 -4.94 -13.31
CA VAL A 99 -11.49 -5.50 -12.54
C VAL A 99 -11.89 -6.85 -11.96
N ASP A 100 -11.41 -7.93 -12.55
CA ASP A 100 -11.74 -9.29 -12.11
C ASP A 100 -11.14 -9.66 -10.75
N GLU A 101 -9.89 -9.24 -10.52
CA GLU A 101 -9.11 -9.65 -9.35
C GLU A 101 -8.33 -8.46 -8.77
N ILE A 102 -8.30 -8.38 -7.44
CA ILE A 102 -7.55 -7.36 -6.71
C ILE A 102 -6.48 -8.07 -5.89
N VAL A 103 -5.22 -7.77 -6.18
CA VAL A 103 -4.07 -8.30 -5.44
C VAL A 103 -3.42 -7.14 -4.70
N LEU A 104 -3.61 -7.09 -3.38
CA LEU A 104 -2.85 -6.16 -2.54
C LEU A 104 -1.53 -6.80 -2.15
N ILE A 105 -0.45 -6.05 -2.30
CA ILE A 105 0.94 -6.47 -2.05
C ILE A 105 1.60 -5.43 -1.14
N GLY A 106 2.50 -5.90 -0.27
CA GLY A 106 3.26 -5.07 0.66
C GLY A 106 2.82 -5.22 2.12
N GLY A 107 3.71 -4.89 3.06
CA GLY A 107 3.45 -5.08 4.49
C GLY A 107 2.26 -4.28 5.00
N ASP A 108 2.07 -3.05 4.48
CA ASP A 108 0.96 -2.18 4.88
C ASP A 108 -0.40 -2.63 4.33
N ALA A 109 -0.42 -3.49 3.30
CA ALA A 109 -1.64 -4.10 2.78
C ALA A 109 -2.34 -5.06 3.77
N ARG A 110 -1.70 -5.36 4.90
CA ARG A 110 -2.31 -6.12 6.01
C ARG A 110 -3.27 -5.29 6.85
N MET A 111 -3.23 -3.96 6.73
CA MET A 111 -4.09 -3.07 7.50
C MET A 111 -5.58 -3.34 7.17
N PRO A 112 -6.41 -3.68 8.18
CA PRO A 112 -7.82 -4.00 7.95
C PRO A 112 -8.60 -2.88 7.26
N LYS A 113 -8.36 -1.62 7.66
CA LYS A 113 -9.03 -0.45 7.07
C LYS A 113 -8.79 -0.31 5.57
N LEU A 114 -7.55 -0.53 5.11
CA LEU A 114 -7.22 -0.44 3.70
C LEU A 114 -7.93 -1.53 2.90
N ARG A 115 -8.00 -2.75 3.43
CA ARG A 115 -8.73 -3.85 2.79
C ARG A 115 -10.21 -3.55 2.66
N GLN A 116 -10.82 -2.98 3.71
CA GLN A 116 -12.21 -2.56 3.67
C GLN A 116 -12.46 -1.47 2.62
N LEU A 117 -11.62 -0.43 2.59
CA LEU A 117 -11.76 0.66 1.61
C LEU A 117 -11.66 0.15 0.17
N VAL A 118 -10.76 -0.82 -0.06
CA VAL A 118 -10.61 -1.46 -1.37
C VAL A 118 -11.82 -2.31 -1.72
N GLU A 119 -12.30 -3.14 -0.78
CA GLU A 119 -13.53 -3.93 -0.97
C GLU A 119 -14.73 -3.04 -1.30
N ASP A 120 -14.96 -1.98 -0.51
CA ASP A 120 -16.05 -1.03 -0.69
C ASP A 120 -15.93 -0.33 -2.06
N TYR A 121 -14.72 0.03 -2.45
CA TYR A 121 -14.47 0.72 -3.72
C TYR A 121 -14.77 -0.16 -4.94
N PHE A 122 -14.52 -1.47 -4.85
CA PHE A 122 -14.75 -2.46 -5.90
C PHE A 122 -16.02 -3.31 -5.67
N HIS A 123 -17.05 -2.71 -5.08
CA HIS A 123 -18.40 -3.31 -4.97
C HIS A 123 -18.43 -4.67 -4.25
N GLY A 124 -17.64 -4.83 -3.18
CA GLY A 124 -17.60 -6.06 -2.38
C GLY A 124 -16.58 -7.10 -2.84
N LYS A 125 -15.73 -6.78 -3.83
CA LYS A 125 -14.64 -7.67 -4.24
C LYS A 125 -13.54 -7.68 -3.19
N TRP A 126 -13.46 -8.76 -2.42
CA TRP A 126 -12.43 -8.92 -1.40
C TRP A 126 -11.03 -9.13 -2.02
N PRO A 127 -10.01 -8.33 -1.62
CA PRO A 127 -8.66 -8.45 -2.13
C PRO A 127 -7.97 -9.75 -1.69
N ASN A 128 -7.10 -10.28 -2.57
CA ASN A 128 -6.35 -11.52 -2.36
C ASN A 128 -7.25 -12.74 -2.04
N SER A 129 -8.47 -12.76 -2.57
CA SER A 129 -9.44 -13.84 -2.39
C SER A 129 -9.06 -15.14 -3.12
N ARG A 130 -8.21 -15.04 -4.16
CA ARG A 130 -7.75 -16.18 -4.92
C ARG A 130 -6.63 -16.91 -4.18
N LYS A 131 -6.82 -18.22 -3.98
CA LYS A 131 -5.80 -19.09 -3.42
C LYS A 131 -4.68 -19.29 -4.45
N GLY A 132 -3.43 -19.26 -3.99
CA GLY A 132 -2.24 -19.62 -4.79
C GLY A 132 -1.24 -18.49 -5.02
N VAL A 133 -1.56 -17.25 -4.62
CA VAL A 133 -0.60 -16.14 -4.62
C VAL A 133 -0.52 -15.57 -3.21
N GLU A 134 0.50 -15.98 -2.47
CA GLU A 134 0.81 -15.33 -1.20
C GLU A 134 1.33 -13.92 -1.49
N PRO A 135 0.73 -12.86 -0.90
CA PRO A 135 1.09 -11.48 -1.20
C PRO A 135 2.58 -11.18 -1.02
N GLU A 136 3.19 -11.83 -0.03
CA GLU A 136 4.59 -11.66 0.35
C GLU A 136 5.55 -12.28 -0.68
N ASP A 137 5.14 -13.41 -1.27
CA ASP A 137 5.95 -14.16 -2.21
C ASP A 137 5.73 -13.70 -3.66
N ALA A 138 4.61 -13.03 -3.94
CA ALA A 138 4.24 -12.58 -5.28
C ALA A 138 5.35 -11.79 -5.97
N ILE A 139 6.01 -10.88 -5.24
CA ILE A 139 7.14 -10.08 -5.76
C ILE A 139 8.34 -10.98 -6.08
N VAL A 140 8.69 -11.90 -5.17
CA VAL A 140 9.84 -12.79 -5.34
C VAL A 140 9.62 -13.73 -6.51
N GLN A 141 8.45 -14.36 -6.58
CA GLN A 141 8.09 -15.27 -7.67
C GLN A 141 8.09 -14.54 -9.02
N GLY A 142 7.49 -13.36 -9.08
CA GLY A 142 7.53 -12.51 -10.27
C GLY A 142 8.96 -12.19 -10.69
N THR A 143 9.80 -11.76 -9.75
CA THR A 143 11.22 -11.44 -10.01
C THR A 143 11.98 -12.66 -10.54
N VAL A 144 11.78 -13.85 -9.96
CA VAL A 144 12.43 -15.08 -10.40
C VAL A 144 12.02 -15.44 -11.83
N ILE A 145 10.74 -15.33 -12.16
CA ILE A 145 10.25 -15.55 -13.53
C ILE A 145 10.94 -14.59 -14.49
N LEU A 146 10.98 -13.30 -14.18
CA LEU A 146 11.60 -12.26 -15.00
C LEU A 146 13.13 -12.39 -15.13
N SER A 147 13.80 -12.99 -14.13
CA SER A 147 15.26 -13.19 -14.16
C SER A 147 15.73 -14.24 -15.15
N ARG A 148 14.82 -15.09 -15.66
CA ARG A 148 15.18 -16.15 -16.60
C ARG A 148 15.55 -15.54 -17.96
N PRO A 149 16.65 -15.97 -18.61
CA PRO A 149 17.05 -15.43 -19.91
C PRO A 149 15.96 -15.52 -20.99
N LYS A 150 15.11 -16.56 -20.94
CA LYS A 150 13.97 -16.70 -21.85
C LYS A 150 12.81 -15.73 -21.55
N ALA A 151 12.69 -15.25 -20.30
CA ALA A 151 11.69 -14.27 -19.90
C ALA A 151 11.98 -12.87 -20.45
N ALA A 152 13.23 -12.57 -20.80
CA ALA A 152 13.60 -11.30 -21.42
C ALA A 152 12.79 -11.02 -22.70
N ARG A 153 12.47 -12.06 -23.49
CA ARG A 153 11.59 -11.94 -24.67
C ARG A 153 10.16 -11.52 -24.31
N TYR A 154 9.60 -12.09 -23.24
CA TYR A 154 8.28 -11.72 -22.75
C TYR A 154 8.28 -10.29 -22.19
N LEU A 155 9.38 -9.85 -21.57
CA LEU A 155 9.51 -8.48 -21.10
C LEU A 155 9.50 -7.48 -22.24
N GLU A 156 10.21 -7.72 -23.35
CA GLU A 156 10.15 -6.81 -24.51
C GLU A 156 8.71 -6.67 -25.03
N GLU A 157 7.99 -7.78 -25.20
CA GLU A 157 6.59 -7.77 -25.64
C GLU A 157 5.66 -7.09 -24.62
N CYS A 158 5.86 -7.31 -23.32
CA CYS A 158 5.10 -6.61 -22.27
C CYS A 158 5.49 -5.13 -22.12
N PHE A 159 6.74 -4.75 -22.40
CA PHE A 159 7.19 -3.37 -22.36
C PHE A 159 6.61 -2.59 -23.54
N ASP A 160 6.60 -3.18 -24.73
CA ASP A 160 5.89 -2.63 -25.89
C ASP A 160 4.37 -2.61 -25.66
N TYR A 161 3.81 -3.55 -24.90
CA TYR A 161 2.41 -3.48 -24.49
C TYR A 161 2.11 -2.30 -23.53
N LEU A 162 2.99 -2.04 -22.56
CA LEU A 162 2.79 -0.99 -21.55
C LEU A 162 3.27 0.40 -22.00
N TYR A 163 4.18 0.48 -22.97
CA TYR A 163 4.87 1.70 -23.39
C TYR A 163 5.02 1.87 -24.90
N GLY A 164 4.70 0.84 -25.70
CA GLY A 164 4.75 0.90 -27.15
C GLY A 164 3.68 1.85 -27.70
N LYS A 165 4.12 2.67 -28.65
CA LYS A 165 3.27 3.60 -29.37
C LYS A 165 3.16 3.12 -30.82
N ASP A 166 1.94 3.13 -31.36
CA ASP A 166 1.72 2.91 -32.79
C ASP A 166 2.39 4.03 -33.62
N ASP A 167 2.39 3.89 -34.95
CA ASP A 167 2.98 4.86 -35.89
C ASP A 167 2.38 6.28 -35.76
N ARG A 168 1.31 6.45 -34.97
CA ARG A 168 0.62 7.72 -34.68
C ARG A 168 0.90 8.22 -33.25
N GLY A 169 1.77 7.56 -32.50
CA GLY A 169 2.15 7.95 -31.15
C GLY A 169 1.16 7.55 -30.05
N GLN A 170 0.17 6.70 -30.35
CA GLN A 170 -0.88 6.24 -29.43
C GLN A 170 -0.52 4.85 -28.85
N PRO A 171 -0.93 4.51 -27.62
CA PRO A 171 -0.64 3.20 -27.03
C PRO A 171 -1.16 2.06 -27.91
N SER A 172 -0.28 1.17 -28.38
CA SER A 172 -0.65 0.05 -29.23
C SER A 172 -0.97 -1.19 -28.39
N PHE A 173 -2.24 -1.56 -28.28
CA PHE A 173 -2.69 -2.82 -27.69
C PHE A 173 -2.79 -3.88 -28.80
N VAL A 174 -1.74 -4.68 -29.00
CA VAL A 174 -1.79 -5.84 -29.92
C VAL A 174 -1.51 -7.10 -29.12
N PHE A 175 -2.56 -7.89 -28.86
CA PHE A 175 -2.41 -9.29 -28.47
C PHE A 175 -2.29 -10.13 -29.74
N ARG A 176 -1.12 -10.75 -29.96
CA ARG A 176 -1.05 -11.95 -30.80
C ARG A 176 -1.13 -13.17 -29.89
N THR A 177 -2.11 -14.02 -30.12
CA THR A 177 -2.05 -15.40 -29.69
C THR A 177 -0.92 -16.08 -30.47
N LEU A 178 0.01 -16.71 -29.77
CA LEU A 178 0.84 -17.74 -30.39
C LEU A 178 0.02 -19.02 -30.36
N ASP A 179 -0.30 -19.53 -31.55
CA ASP A 179 -0.93 -20.83 -31.78
C ASP A 179 -0.17 -21.98 -31.11
#